data_AF-B1G4M1-F1
#
_entry.id   AF-B1G4M1-F1
#
_cell.length_a   1.000
_cell.length_b   1.000
_cell.length_c   1.000
_cell.angle_alpha   90.00
_cell.angle_beta   90.00
_cell.angle_gamma   90.00
#
_symmetry.space_group_name_H-M   'P 1'
#
loop_
_entity.id
_entity.type
_entity.pdbx_description
1 polymer ?
#
loop_
_entity_poly.entity_id
_entity_poly.type
_entity_poly.pdbx_seq_one_letter_code
_entity_poly.pdbx_strand_id
1 'polypeptide(L)'
;MTTEGRKPGLELTRDGQTIAMTEWADELFVKIEAAAAALDALNGGDAHARSVAVQRAKLADASLTPSARVLQTMREKQQSFLEFGLEQSEAHAAHFRARPLPADVAKEFEELATQSLDEQAKLEREEVGSFDAFVAAYRAYTLNRFSV
;
A
#
# COMPACT_ATOMS: atom_id res chain seq x y z
N MET A 1 15.79 -9.25 1.69
CA MET A 1 14.64 -9.32 2.62
C MET A 1 13.43 -10.10 2.09
N THR A 2 13.08 -10.03 0.80
CA THR A 2 11.82 -10.60 0.26
C THR A 2 11.61 -12.09 0.55
N THR A 3 12.66 -12.91 0.49
CA THR A 3 12.57 -14.36 0.69
C THR A 3 12.84 -14.81 2.13
N GLU A 4 13.79 -14.18 2.83
CA GLU A 4 14.25 -14.61 4.17
C GLU A 4 14.08 -13.55 5.27
N GLY A 5 13.22 -12.53 5.07
CA GLY A 5 13.10 -11.38 5.98
C GLY A 5 12.72 -11.72 7.43
N ARG A 6 12.14 -12.90 7.68
CA ARG A 6 11.74 -13.39 9.01
C ARG A 6 12.75 -14.37 9.62
N LYS A 7 13.89 -14.61 8.97
CA LYS A 7 14.93 -15.51 9.48
C LYS A 7 15.55 -14.92 10.76
N PRO A 8 15.56 -15.65 11.89
CA PRO A 8 16.28 -15.21 13.08
C PRO A 8 17.75 -14.98 12.76
N GLY A 9 18.31 -13.88 13.25
CA GLY A 9 19.71 -13.52 12.99
C GLY A 9 20.01 -13.13 11.53
N LEU A 10 19.01 -12.66 10.78
CA LEU A 10 19.23 -12.16 9.41
C LEU A 10 20.28 -11.03 9.42
N GLU A 11 21.30 -11.19 8.59
CA GLU A 11 22.30 -10.15 8.31
C GLU A 11 21.98 -9.45 6.99
N LEU A 12 22.32 -8.16 6.93
CA LEU A 12 22.17 -7.29 5.78
C LEU A 12 23.52 -6.67 5.41
N THR A 13 23.61 -6.09 4.22
CA THR A 13 24.79 -5.34 3.78
C THR A 13 24.47 -3.85 3.79
N ARG A 14 25.29 -3.08 4.52
CA ARG A 14 25.27 -1.62 4.56
C ARG A 14 26.65 -1.10 4.20
N ASP A 15 26.74 -0.31 3.13
CA ASP A 15 28.00 0.28 2.67
C ASP A 15 29.14 -0.75 2.49
N GLY A 16 28.77 -1.96 2.04
CA GLY A 16 29.69 -3.08 1.85
C GLY A 16 30.06 -3.86 3.12
N GLN A 17 29.54 -3.48 4.28
CA GLN A 17 29.75 -4.17 5.55
C GLN A 17 28.52 -4.96 5.98
N THR A 18 28.76 -6.10 6.64
CA THR A 18 27.70 -6.93 7.23
C THR A 18 27.19 -6.28 8.53
N ILE A 19 25.87 -6.21 8.68
CA ILE A 19 25.19 -5.71 9.89
C ILE A 19 23.98 -6.59 10.21
N ALA A 20 23.69 -6.79 11.51
CA ALA A 20 22.47 -7.49 11.90
C ALA A 20 21.24 -6.67 11.50
N MET A 21 20.20 -7.32 10.95
CA MET A 21 18.97 -6.63 10.54
C MET A 21 18.33 -5.88 11.71
N THR A 22 18.32 -6.49 12.91
CA THR A 22 17.74 -5.90 14.11
C THR A 22 18.51 -4.66 14.58
N GLU A 23 19.84 -4.70 14.53
CA GLU A 23 20.70 -3.56 14.89
C GLU A 23 20.43 -2.38 13.95
N TRP A 24 20.43 -2.64 12.63
CA TRP A 24 20.16 -1.59 11.67
C TRP A 24 18.72 -1.07 11.77
N ALA A 25 17.75 -1.95 12.03
CA ALA A 25 16.37 -1.55 12.25
C ALA A 25 16.23 -0.66 13.49
N ASP A 26 16.90 -0.97 14.60
CA ASP A 26 16.88 -0.14 15.81
C ASP A 26 17.41 1.27 15.54
N GLU A 27 18.52 1.42 14.79
CA GLU A 27 19.02 2.73 14.38
C GLU A 27 17.99 3.55 13.59
N LEU A 28 17.24 2.89 12.70
CA LEU A 28 16.19 3.53 11.92
C LEU A 28 14.99 3.90 12.79
N PHE A 29 14.58 3.01 13.69
CA PHE A 29 13.42 3.22 14.55
C PHE A 29 13.61 4.39 15.50
N VAL A 30 14.82 4.64 16.01
CA VAL A 30 15.11 5.84 16.81
C VAL A 30 14.76 7.13 16.04
N LYS A 31 15.13 7.20 14.75
CA LYS A 31 14.85 8.38 13.91
C LYS A 31 13.37 8.49 13.58
N ILE A 32 12.71 7.36 13.31
CA ILE A 32 11.28 7.29 13.02
C ILE A 32 10.44 7.70 14.23
N GLU A 33 10.82 7.26 15.43
CA GLU A 33 10.16 7.64 16.70
C GLU A 33 10.28 9.14 16.97
N ALA A 34 11.45 9.73 16.71
CA ALA A 34 11.62 11.17 16.83
C ALA A 34 10.71 11.96 15.87
N ALA A 35 10.59 11.49 14.62
CA ALA A 35 9.68 12.08 13.64
C ALA A 35 8.21 11.92 14.05
N ALA A 36 7.82 10.75 14.55
CA ALA A 36 6.48 10.49 15.04
C ALA A 36 6.11 11.41 16.22
N ALA A 37 7.03 11.57 17.18
CA ALA A 37 6.84 12.50 18.30
C ALA A 37 6.68 13.95 17.83
N ALA A 38 7.44 14.38 16.82
CA ALA A 38 7.29 15.72 16.24
C ALA A 38 5.93 15.91 15.56
N LEU A 39 5.44 14.91 14.82
CA LEU A 39 4.12 14.94 14.18
C LEU A 39 2.98 14.96 15.21
N ASP A 40 3.09 14.17 16.27
CA ASP A 40 2.11 14.15 17.36
C ASP A 40 2.11 15.46 18.15
N ALA A 41 3.26 16.11 18.35
CA ALA A 41 3.34 17.42 18.98
C ALA A 41 2.65 18.52 18.16
N LEU A 42 2.69 18.45 16.82
CA LEU A 42 2.04 19.42 15.94
C LEU A 42 0.53 19.21 15.82
N ASN A 43 0.09 17.95 15.74
CA ASN A 43 -1.31 17.60 15.50
C ASN A 43 -2.12 17.37 16.78
N GLY A 44 -1.44 17.20 17.92
CA GLY A 44 -2.03 16.72 19.16
C GLY A 44 -2.31 15.21 19.15
N GLY A 45 -2.26 14.58 20.32
CA GLY A 45 -2.47 13.14 20.48
C GLY A 45 -1.17 12.32 20.37
N ASP A 46 -1.31 11.03 20.05
CA ASP A 46 -0.24 10.03 20.06
C ASP A 46 -0.33 9.03 18.88
N ALA A 47 -1.05 9.39 17.82
CA ALA A 47 -1.41 8.48 16.75
C ALA A 47 -0.18 7.93 16.01
N HIS A 48 0.82 8.78 15.78
CA HIS A 48 2.05 8.38 15.11
C HIS A 48 2.90 7.52 16.03
N ALA A 49 3.08 7.92 17.29
CA ALA A 49 3.83 7.15 18.28
C ALA A 49 3.25 5.75 18.48
N ARG A 50 1.92 5.62 18.62
CA ARG A 50 1.25 4.31 18.71
C ARG A 50 1.45 3.46 17.46
N SER A 51 1.37 4.06 16.27
CA SER A 51 1.60 3.35 15.01
C SER A 51 3.03 2.80 14.94
N VAL A 52 4.03 3.61 15.30
CA VAL A 52 5.44 3.20 15.32
C VAL A 52 5.70 2.09 16.34
N ALA A 53 5.11 2.18 17.54
CA ALA A 53 5.23 1.13 18.56
C ALA A 53 4.72 -0.23 18.05
N VAL A 54 3.60 -0.25 17.33
CA VAL A 54 3.06 -1.49 16.70
C VAL A 54 4.03 -2.04 15.65
N GLN A 55 4.72 -1.19 14.89
CA GLN A 55 5.72 -1.68 13.94
C GLN A 55 6.98 -2.18 14.65
N ARG A 56 7.41 -1.50 15.71
CA ARG A 56 8.60 -1.88 16.48
C ARG A 56 8.45 -3.26 17.12
N ALA A 57 7.25 -3.57 17.62
CA ALA A 57 6.94 -4.89 18.17
C ALA A 57 7.22 -6.04 17.17
N LYS A 58 7.10 -5.80 15.87
CA LYS A 58 7.37 -6.81 14.83
C LYS A 58 8.86 -7.15 14.66
N LEU A 59 9.76 -6.27 15.11
CA LEU A 59 11.20 -6.56 15.14
C LEU A 59 11.52 -7.55 16.26
N ALA A 60 10.89 -7.40 17.42
CA ALA A 60 11.03 -8.30 18.55
C ALA A 60 10.33 -9.65 18.32
N ASP A 61 9.17 -9.63 17.63
CA ASP A 61 8.41 -10.82 17.30
C ASP A 61 7.95 -10.82 15.82
N ALA A 62 8.67 -11.58 15.00
CA ALA A 62 8.37 -11.73 13.58
C ALA A 62 7.01 -12.41 13.33
N SER A 63 6.40 -13.08 14.31
CA SER A 63 5.06 -13.66 14.20
C SER A 63 3.97 -12.59 14.03
N LEU A 64 4.23 -11.36 14.52
CA LEU A 64 3.33 -10.21 14.38
C LEU A 64 3.33 -9.62 12.97
N THR A 65 4.24 -10.04 12.10
CA THR A 65 4.28 -9.58 10.70
C THR A 65 3.05 -10.09 9.93
N PRO A 66 2.48 -9.30 9.01
CA PRO A 66 1.34 -9.74 8.21
C PRO A 66 1.60 -11.05 7.45
N SER A 67 2.81 -11.24 6.91
CA SER A 67 3.18 -12.47 6.20
C SER A 67 3.21 -13.69 7.13
N ALA A 68 3.69 -13.55 8.37
CA ALA A 68 3.63 -14.64 9.35
C ALA A 68 2.18 -14.96 9.75
N ARG A 69 1.36 -13.94 10.00
CA ARG A 69 -0.05 -14.10 10.37
C ARG A 69 -0.88 -14.78 9.29
N VAL A 70 -0.72 -14.39 8.02
CA VAL A 70 -1.39 -15.06 6.89
C VAL A 70 -1.03 -16.54 6.86
N LEU A 71 0.27 -16.87 6.94
CA LEU A 71 0.72 -18.26 6.93
C LEU A 71 0.25 -19.03 8.17
N GLN A 72 0.14 -18.38 9.33
CA GLN A 72 -0.42 -18.98 10.54
C GLN A 72 -1.90 -19.31 10.37
N THR A 73 -2.72 -18.35 9.92
CA THR A 73 -4.15 -18.57 9.65
C THR A 73 -4.36 -19.69 8.65
N MET A 74 -3.56 -19.75 7.58
CA MET A 74 -3.64 -20.81 6.58
C MET A 74 -3.33 -22.19 7.19
N ARG A 75 -2.29 -22.29 8.05
CA ARG A 75 -1.95 -23.54 8.74
C ARG A 75 -3.03 -23.98 9.73
N GLU A 76 -3.52 -23.05 10.56
CA GLU A 76 -4.51 -23.35 11.60
C GLU A 76 -5.85 -23.82 11.01
N LYS A 77 -6.28 -23.20 9.90
CA LYS A 77 -7.51 -23.56 9.18
C LYS A 77 -7.30 -24.67 8.14
N GLN A 78 -6.07 -25.15 7.95
CA GLN A 78 -5.71 -26.13 6.93
C GLN A 78 -6.18 -25.75 5.52
N GLN A 79 -6.05 -24.46 5.17
CA GLN A 79 -6.53 -23.92 3.90
C GLN A 79 -5.40 -23.52 2.96
N SER A 80 -5.67 -23.63 1.67
CA SER A 80 -4.84 -23.09 0.59
C SER A 80 -4.85 -21.56 0.57
N PHE A 81 -3.93 -20.96 -0.20
CA PHE A 81 -3.88 -19.52 -0.38
C PHE A 81 -5.12 -18.97 -1.11
N LEU A 82 -5.68 -19.75 -2.05
CA LEU A 82 -6.88 -19.35 -2.79
C LEU A 82 -8.12 -19.34 -1.88
N GLU A 83 -8.28 -20.34 -1.02
CA GLU A 83 -9.37 -20.39 -0.03
C GLU A 83 -9.26 -19.24 0.96
N PHE A 84 -8.06 -18.97 1.47
CA PHE A 84 -7.81 -17.80 2.33
C PHE A 84 -8.17 -16.48 1.61
N GLY A 85 -7.74 -16.31 0.36
CA GLY A 85 -8.04 -15.11 -0.43
C GLY A 85 -9.53 -14.93 -0.68
N LEU A 86 -10.26 -16.02 -0.95
CA LEU A 86 -11.70 -16.00 -1.13
C LEU A 86 -12.41 -15.62 0.18
N GLU A 87 -12.05 -16.26 1.30
CA GLU A 87 -12.62 -15.96 2.63
C GLU A 87 -12.46 -14.47 2.97
N GLN A 88 -11.26 -13.90 2.76
CA GLN A 88 -11.00 -12.49 3.01
C GLN A 88 -11.83 -11.59 2.09
N SER A 89 -11.96 -11.96 0.81
CA SER A 89 -12.75 -11.19 -0.17
C SER A 89 -14.24 -11.16 0.18
N GLU A 90 -14.79 -12.30 0.59
CA GLU A 90 -16.18 -12.41 1.05
C GLU A 90 -16.42 -11.59 2.31
N ALA A 91 -15.50 -11.67 3.29
CA ALA A 91 -15.58 -10.90 4.52
C ALA A 91 -15.55 -9.37 4.25
N HIS A 92 -14.67 -8.91 3.37
CA HIS A 92 -14.61 -7.50 2.96
C HIS A 92 -15.88 -7.08 2.21
N ALA A 93 -16.38 -7.89 1.27
CA ALA A 93 -17.62 -7.60 0.55
C ALA A 93 -18.82 -7.49 1.50
N ALA A 94 -18.94 -8.41 2.47
CA ALA A 94 -19.97 -8.35 3.50
C ALA A 94 -19.85 -7.10 4.38
N HIS A 95 -18.63 -6.74 4.81
CA HIS A 95 -18.37 -5.56 5.62
C HIS A 95 -18.84 -4.27 4.96
N PHE A 96 -18.49 -4.06 3.68
CA PHE A 96 -18.87 -2.85 2.96
C PHE A 96 -20.36 -2.83 2.59
N ARG A 97 -20.96 -3.97 2.21
CA ARG A 97 -22.41 -4.04 1.96
C ARG A 97 -23.25 -3.73 3.19
N ALA A 98 -22.78 -4.12 4.38
CA ALA A 98 -23.45 -3.86 5.65
C ALA A 98 -23.34 -2.39 6.11
N ARG A 99 -22.55 -1.56 5.41
CA ARG A 99 -22.26 -0.16 5.77
C ARG A 99 -22.50 0.73 4.54
N PRO A 100 -23.77 0.93 4.13
CA PRO A 100 -24.07 1.76 2.98
C PRO A 100 -23.55 3.18 3.18
N LEU A 101 -23.18 3.82 2.07
CA LEU A 101 -22.73 5.20 2.08
C LEU A 101 -23.87 6.14 2.52
N PRO A 102 -23.54 7.29 3.13
CA PRO A 102 -24.46 8.40 3.25
C PRO A 102 -25.08 8.74 1.89
N ALA A 103 -26.36 9.13 1.87
CA ALA A 103 -27.12 9.29 0.63
C ALA A 103 -26.55 10.40 -0.28
N ASP A 104 -25.98 11.45 0.29
CA ASP A 104 -25.27 12.51 -0.40
C ASP A 104 -24.00 12.00 -1.10
N VAL A 105 -23.20 11.18 -0.41
CA VAL A 105 -21.99 10.58 -0.99
C VAL A 105 -22.33 9.56 -2.08
N ALA A 106 -23.39 8.75 -1.88
CA ALA A 106 -23.86 7.81 -2.90
C ALA A 106 -24.29 8.55 -4.18
N LYS A 107 -25.03 9.65 -4.03
CA LYS A 107 -25.46 10.49 -5.14
C LYS A 107 -24.26 11.12 -5.87
N GLU A 108 -23.29 11.64 -5.14
CA GLU A 108 -22.04 12.18 -5.72
C GLU A 108 -21.33 11.13 -6.58
N PHE A 109 -21.26 9.87 -6.11
CA PHE A 109 -20.64 8.79 -6.88
C PHE A 109 -21.43 8.40 -8.14
N GLU A 110 -22.76 8.44 -8.10
CA GLU A 110 -23.61 8.21 -9.27
C GLU A 110 -23.44 9.32 -10.32
N GLU A 111 -23.34 10.58 -9.88
CA GLU A 111 -23.06 11.73 -10.74
C GLU A 111 -21.67 11.62 -11.38
N LEU A 112 -20.63 11.28 -10.59
CA LEU A 112 -19.28 11.04 -11.11
C LEU A 112 -19.22 9.89 -12.11
N ALA A 113 -19.94 8.80 -11.87
CA ALA A 113 -19.99 7.67 -12.79
C ALA A 113 -20.61 8.10 -14.14
N THR A 114 -21.71 8.85 -14.10
CA THR A 114 -22.38 9.37 -15.30
C THR A 114 -21.46 10.33 -16.05
N GLN A 115 -20.85 11.28 -15.34
CA GLN A 115 -19.91 12.23 -15.92
C GLN A 115 -18.73 11.54 -16.61
N SER A 116 -18.16 10.50 -15.99
CA SER A 116 -17.02 9.78 -16.56
C SER A 116 -17.35 9.12 -17.91
N LEU A 117 -18.57 8.60 -18.06
CA LEU A 117 -19.04 7.98 -19.30
C LEU A 117 -19.32 9.03 -20.38
N ASP A 118 -19.89 10.18 -20.01
CA ASP A 118 -20.12 11.29 -20.93
C ASP A 118 -18.80 11.89 -21.44
N GLU A 119 -17.82 12.04 -20.55
CA GLU A 119 -16.46 12.49 -20.88
C GLU A 119 -15.76 11.49 -21.80
N GLN A 120 -15.86 10.18 -21.52
CA GLN A 120 -15.35 9.14 -22.41
C GLN A 120 -16.00 9.23 -23.80
N ALA A 121 -17.32 9.28 -23.88
CA ALA A 121 -18.03 9.35 -25.16
C ALA A 121 -17.71 10.65 -25.92
N LYS A 122 -17.45 11.75 -25.20
CA LYS A 122 -17.01 13.01 -25.79
C LYS A 122 -15.62 12.86 -26.40
N LEU A 123 -14.66 12.29 -25.66
CA LEU A 123 -13.31 12.02 -26.18
C LEU A 123 -13.35 11.13 -27.42
N GLU A 124 -14.12 10.04 -27.39
CA GLU A 124 -14.27 9.12 -28.52
C GLU A 124 -14.88 9.80 -29.77
N ARG A 125 -15.69 10.85 -29.58
CA ARG A 125 -16.26 11.64 -30.70
C ARG A 125 -15.34 12.76 -31.19
N GLU A 126 -14.64 13.42 -30.28
CA GLU A 126 -13.87 14.64 -30.56
C GLU A 126 -12.40 14.38 -30.88
N GLU A 127 -11.84 13.26 -30.42
CA GLU A 127 -10.46 12.90 -30.70
C GLU A 127 -10.32 12.46 -32.16
N VAL A 128 -9.60 13.28 -32.92
CA VAL A 128 -9.37 13.06 -34.35
C VAL A 128 -7.93 12.62 -34.56
N GLY A 129 -7.75 11.45 -35.15
CA GLY A 129 -6.44 10.89 -35.47
C GLY A 129 -6.42 9.38 -35.27
N SER A 130 -5.40 8.70 -35.80
CA SER A 130 -5.18 7.30 -35.46
C SER A 130 -4.52 7.20 -34.09
N PHE A 131 -4.80 6.11 -33.38
CA PHE A 131 -4.11 5.80 -32.13
C PHE A 131 -2.57 5.76 -32.31
N ASP A 132 -2.08 5.31 -33.46
CA ASP A 132 -0.64 5.32 -33.78
C ASP A 132 -0.06 6.73 -33.83
N ALA A 133 -0.79 7.70 -34.38
CA ALA A 133 -0.37 9.11 -34.42
C ALA A 133 -0.31 9.71 -33.01
N PHE A 134 -1.29 9.39 -32.16
CA PHE A 134 -1.28 9.76 -30.75
C PHE A 134 -0.05 9.19 -30.02
N VAL A 135 0.23 7.89 -30.17
CA VAL A 135 1.39 7.23 -29.54
C VAL A 135 2.71 7.85 -30.00
N ALA A 136 2.85 8.16 -31.29
CA ALA A 136 4.05 8.81 -31.83
C ALA A 136 4.25 10.22 -31.23
N ALA A 137 3.18 11.02 -31.16
CA ALA A 137 3.22 12.36 -30.58
C ALA A 137 3.56 12.32 -29.08
N TYR A 138 2.94 11.40 -28.31
CA TYR A 138 3.21 11.22 -26.89
C TYR A 138 4.68 10.85 -26.63
N ARG A 139 5.25 9.94 -27.42
CA ARG A 139 6.67 9.56 -27.33
C ARG A 139 7.58 10.73 -27.64
N ALA A 140 7.31 11.49 -28.70
CA ALA A 140 8.09 12.66 -29.07
C ALA A 140 8.05 13.75 -27.98
N TYR A 141 6.88 14.04 -27.42
CA TYR A 141 6.72 14.96 -26.29
C TYR A 141 7.53 14.50 -25.06
N THR A 142 7.46 13.21 -24.73
CA THR A 142 8.20 12.65 -23.59
C THR A 142 9.71 12.70 -23.82
N LEU A 143 10.18 12.40 -25.04
CA LEU A 143 11.60 12.48 -25.40
C LEU A 143 12.14 13.91 -25.33
N ASN A 144 11.36 14.91 -25.75
CA ASN A 144 11.76 16.32 -25.64
C ASN A 144 11.85 16.80 -24.18
N ARG A 145 11.06 16.22 -23.27
CA ARG A 145 11.08 16.56 -21.84
C ARG A 145 12.32 16.04 -21.09
N PHE A 146 12.99 15.00 -21.60
CA PHE A 146 14.20 14.41 -21.01
C PHE A 146 15.49 14.70 -21.77
N SER A 147 15.42 15.47 -22.87
CA SER A 147 16.59 15.87 -23.68
C SER A 147 17.15 17.26 -23.29
N VAL A 148 16.98 17.68 -22.04
CA VAL A 148 17.58 18.90 -21.47
C VAL A 148 18.47 18.55 -20.29
#